data_AF-A0A7M1T7W1-F1
#
_entry.id   AF-A0A7M1T7W1-F1
#
_cell.length_a   1.000
_cell.length_b   1.000
_cell.length_c   1.000
_cell.angle_alpha   90.00
_cell.angle_beta   90.00
_cell.angle_gamma   90.00
#
_symmetry.space_group_name_H-M   'P 1'
#
loop_
_entity.id
_entity.type
_entity.pdbx_description
1 polymer ?
#
loop_
_entity_poly.entity_id
_entity_poly.type
_entity_poly.pdbx_seq_one_letter_code
_entity_poly.pdbx_strand_id
1 'polypeptide(L)'
;MLTPQEEDFLAYWEKVRTRIPKWRYRLGPNLMLGLMFGLLMITYFLVDGWRDRALVTHADLILIIAGALMIAVFVAVLRSVMQWEKNEQRYTILQLKKRMGVAS
;
A
#
# COMPACT_ATOMS: atom_id res chain seq x y z
N MET A 1 -20.95 -22.74 -10.99
CA MET A 1 -21.34 -21.46 -11.63
C MET A 1 -20.78 -20.29 -10.82
N LEU A 2 -20.38 -19.20 -11.49
CA LEU A 2 -19.96 -17.97 -10.82
C LEU A 2 -21.21 -17.21 -10.34
N THR A 3 -21.08 -16.47 -9.24
CA THR A 3 -22.15 -15.56 -8.82
C THR A 3 -22.13 -14.28 -9.66
N PRO A 4 -23.25 -13.53 -9.76
CA PRO A 4 -23.30 -12.28 -10.54
C PRO A 4 -22.22 -11.28 -10.11
N GLN A 5 -21.95 -11.22 -8.80
CA GLN A 5 -20.90 -10.38 -8.22
C GLN A 5 -19.48 -10.78 -8.65
N GLU A 6 -19.23 -12.07 -8.88
CA GLU A 6 -17.93 -12.58 -9.34
C GLU A 6 -17.69 -12.25 -10.82
N GLU A 7 -18.74 -12.27 -11.65
CA GLU A 7 -18.66 -11.88 -13.07
C GLU A 7 -18.46 -10.37 -13.25
N ASP A 8 -19.16 -9.55 -12.47
CA ASP A 8 -18.96 -8.10 -12.46
C ASP A 8 -17.54 -7.74 -12.04
N PHE A 9 -16.99 -8.43 -11.03
CA PHE A 9 -15.60 -8.25 -10.61
C PHE A 9 -14.61 -8.63 -11.72
N LEU A 10 -14.83 -9.74 -12.44
CA LEU A 10 -13.99 -10.16 -13.57
C LEU A 10 -13.98 -9.10 -14.68
N ALA A 11 -15.16 -8.61 -15.10
CA ALA A 11 -15.28 -7.61 -16.16
C ALA A 11 -14.69 -6.25 -15.77
N TYR A 12 -14.85 -5.85 -14.50
CA TYR A 12 -14.22 -4.65 -13.95
C TYR A 12 -12.70 -4.79 -13.93
N TRP A 13 -12.18 -5.89 -13.36
CA TRP A 13 -10.74 -6.09 -13.18
C TRP A 13 -10.01 -6.21 -14.52
N GLU A 14 -10.63 -6.83 -15.54
CA GLU A 14 -10.06 -6.96 -16.88
C GLU A 14 -9.89 -5.59 -17.59
N LYS A 15 -10.86 -4.67 -17.41
CA LYS A 15 -10.76 -3.29 -17.90
C LYS A 15 -9.74 -2.45 -17.12
N VAL A 16 -9.58 -2.72 -15.83
CA VAL A 16 -8.67 -1.96 -14.95
C VAL A 16 -7.21 -2.42 -15.09
N ARG A 17 -6.95 -3.74 -15.23
CA ARG A 17 -5.58 -4.28 -15.35
C ARG A 17 -4.84 -3.76 -16.57
N THR A 18 -5.57 -3.46 -17.65
CA THR A 18 -5.02 -2.99 -18.93
C THR A 18 -4.79 -1.49 -18.97
N ARG A 19 -5.62 -0.71 -18.24
CA ARG A 19 -5.52 0.76 -18.23
C ARG A 19 -4.54 1.33 -17.21
N ILE A 20 -4.30 0.62 -16.10
CA ILE A 20 -3.49 1.15 -15.01
C ILE A 20 -2.15 0.41 -14.95
N PRO A 21 -1.03 1.06 -15.31
CA PRO A 21 0.28 0.44 -15.14
C PRO A 21 0.50 0.13 -13.66
N LYS A 22 1.17 -0.99 -13.33
CA LYS A 22 1.57 -1.44 -11.97
C LYS A 22 2.24 -0.33 -11.12
N TRP A 23 2.72 0.73 -11.77
CA TRP A 23 3.30 1.93 -11.16
C TRP A 23 2.30 2.98 -10.66
N ARG A 24 1.06 3.02 -11.17
CA ARG A 24 0.09 4.08 -10.91
C ARG A 24 -0.95 3.75 -9.84
N TYR A 25 -1.07 2.47 -9.47
CA TYR A 25 -1.74 2.04 -8.23
C TYR A 25 -0.92 2.39 -6.95
N ARG A 26 0.25 3.05 -7.08
CA ARG A 26 1.31 3.11 -6.07
C ARG A 26 1.16 4.08 -4.91
N LEU A 27 0.36 5.13 -5.00
CA LEU A 27 0.58 6.26 -4.09
C LEU A 27 -0.65 6.76 -3.32
N GLY A 28 -1.88 6.48 -3.77
CA GLY A 28 -3.09 7.10 -3.19
C GLY A 28 -3.43 6.67 -1.76
N PRO A 29 -3.69 5.38 -1.49
CA PRO A 29 -4.17 4.96 -0.16
C PRO A 29 -3.05 4.78 0.88
N ASN A 30 -1.84 4.49 0.42
CA ASN A 30 -0.76 4.05 1.30
C ASN A 30 0.10 5.19 1.86
N LEU A 31 0.02 6.39 1.25
CA LEU A 31 0.62 7.61 1.81
C LEU A 31 0.05 7.94 3.20
N MET A 32 -1.24 7.62 3.42
CA MET A 32 -1.94 7.93 4.67
C MET A 32 -1.37 7.15 5.87
N LEU A 33 -0.94 5.91 5.65
CA LEU A 33 -0.25 5.11 6.68
C LEU A 33 1.18 5.62 6.96
N GLY A 34 1.88 6.05 5.90
CA GLY A 34 3.17 6.71 6.04
C GLY A 34 3.10 8.00 6.85
N LEU A 35 2.06 8.81 6.62
CA LEU A 35 1.75 10.01 7.39
C LEU A 35 1.43 9.71 8.86
N MET A 36 0.69 8.64 9.16
CA MET A 36 0.44 8.21 10.54
C MET A 36 1.73 7.87 11.30
N PHE A 37 2.64 7.13 10.66
CA PHE A 37 3.94 6.81 11.27
C PHE A 37 4.81 8.05 11.44
N GLY A 38 4.86 8.94 10.44
CA GLY A 38 5.54 10.23 10.56
C GLY A 38 4.98 11.07 11.71
N LEU A 39 3.65 11.10 11.87
CA LEU A 39 2.97 11.82 12.95
C LEU A 39 3.29 11.24 14.33
N LEU A 40 3.30 9.92 14.49
CA LEU A 40 3.71 9.24 15.73
C LEU A 40 5.17 9.54 16.10
N MET A 41 6.05 9.60 15.11
CA MET A 41 7.46 9.92 15.32
C MET A 41 7.65 11.38 15.76
N ILE A 42 6.95 12.31 15.10
CA ILE A 42 6.95 13.74 15.45
C ILE A 42 6.37 13.95 16.85
N THR A 43 5.27 13.29 17.19
CA THR A 43 4.65 13.39 18.53
C THR A 43 5.53 12.79 19.62
N TYR A 44 6.18 11.64 19.37
CA TYR A 44 7.17 11.08 20.29
C TYR A 44 8.31 12.07 20.56
N PHE A 45 8.84 12.74 19.53
CA PHE A 45 9.89 13.75 19.68
C PHE A 45 9.42 15.04 20.37
N LEU A 46 8.20 15.51 20.10
CA LEU A 46 7.64 16.68 20.77
C LEU A 46 7.45 16.45 22.28
N VAL A 47 7.16 15.20 22.67
CA VAL A 47 6.94 14.81 24.07
C VAL A 47 8.26 14.46 24.78
N ASP A 48 9.16 13.69 24.15
CA ASP A 48 10.39 13.19 24.78
C ASP A 48 11.62 14.10 24.57
N GLY A 49 11.66 14.83 23.44
CA GLY A 49 12.74 15.77 23.09
C GLY A 49 12.80 17.04 23.96
N TRP A 50 11.84 17.22 24.87
CA TRP A 50 11.89 18.30 25.87
C TRP A 50 12.95 18.07 26.96
N ARG A 51 13.39 16.81 27.17
CA ARG A 51 14.23 16.46 28.32
C ARG A 51 15.73 16.71 28.12
N ASP A 52 16.23 16.64 26.89
CA ASP A 52 17.67 16.75 26.58
C ASP A 52 17.95 17.59 25.32
N ARG A 53 17.55 18.87 25.32
CA ARG A 53 17.80 19.79 24.18
C ARG A 53 19.29 20.05 23.87
N ALA A 54 20.22 19.53 24.67
CA ALA A 54 21.66 19.76 24.54
C ALA A 54 22.38 18.75 23.62
N LEU A 55 21.75 17.62 23.26
CA LEU A 55 22.43 16.50 22.58
C LEU A 55 21.96 16.23 21.15
N VAL A 56 20.87 16.85 20.69
CA VAL A 56 20.29 16.58 19.37
C VAL A 56 20.63 17.72 18.41
N THR A 57 21.46 17.44 17.42
CA THR A 57 21.87 18.42 16.41
C THR A 57 20.80 18.51 15.31
N HIS A 58 20.70 19.64 14.61
CA HIS A 58 19.80 19.79 13.45
C HIS A 58 20.00 18.69 12.39
N ALA A 59 21.22 18.15 12.26
CA ALA A 59 21.53 17.04 11.37
C ALA A 59 20.82 15.73 11.77
N ASP A 60 20.72 15.43 13.07
CA ASP A 60 20.06 14.23 13.58
C ASP A 60 18.54 14.29 13.31
N LEU A 61 17.94 15.46 13.48
CA LEU A 61 16.54 15.71 13.15
C LEU A 61 16.26 15.48 11.66
N ILE A 62 17.12 16.00 10.78
CA ILE A 62 16.98 15.81 9.33
C ILE A 62 17.12 14.33 8.97
N LEU A 63 18.07 13.62 9.59
CA LEU A 63 18.30 12.20 9.32
C LEU A 63 17.10 11.33 9.74
N ILE A 64 16.50 11.63 10.89
CA ILE A 64 15.33 10.91 11.41
C ILE A 64 14.11 11.18 10.54
N ILE A 65 13.87 12.44 10.14
CA ILE A 65 12.76 12.79 9.25
C ILE A 65 12.94 12.12 7.88
N ALA A 66 14.16 12.15 7.32
CA ALA A 66 14.47 11.51 6.05
C ALA A 66 14.29 9.98 6.14
N GLY A 67 14.72 9.35 7.23
CA GLY A 67 14.52 7.93 7.49
C GLY A 67 13.05 7.54 7.62
N ALA A 68 12.27 8.32 8.37
CA ALA A 68 10.83 8.12 8.53
C ALA A 68 10.09 8.24 7.18
N LEU A 69 10.43 9.27 6.38
CA LEU A 69 9.88 9.44 5.03
C LEU A 69 10.27 8.28 4.11
N MET A 70 11.52 7.79 4.18
CA MET A 70 11.98 6.67 3.37
C MET A 70 11.24 5.38 3.72
N ILE A 71 11.06 5.07 5.02
CA ILE A 71 10.29 3.91 5.47
C ILE A 71 8.83 4.03 5.07
N ALA A 72 8.22 5.21 5.24
CA ALA A 72 6.85 5.49 4.82
C ALA A 72 6.65 5.20 3.32
N VAL A 73 7.55 5.70 2.47
CA VAL A 73 7.52 5.46 1.02
C VAL A 73 7.71 3.97 0.72
N PHE A 74 8.69 3.32 1.36
CA PHE A 74 8.97 1.90 1.14
C PHE A 74 7.79 1.00 1.49
N VAL A 75 7.18 1.19 2.67
CA VAL A 75 5.99 0.45 3.12
C VAL A 75 4.81 0.73 2.20
N ALA A 76 4.64 1.98 1.76
CA ALA A 76 3.56 2.34 0.86
C ALA A 76 3.65 1.66 -0.50
N VAL A 77 4.87 1.57 -1.05
CA VAL A 77 5.14 0.85 -2.29
C VAL A 77 4.87 -0.65 -2.11
N LEU A 78 5.40 -1.28 -1.06
CA LEU A 78 5.21 -2.71 -0.80
C LEU A 78 3.72 -3.08 -0.64
N ARG A 79 2.96 -2.34 0.15
CA ARG A 79 1.53 -2.61 0.35
C ARG A 79 0.72 -2.49 -0.95
N SER A 80 1.06 -1.53 -1.80
CA SER A 80 0.38 -1.32 -3.09
C SER A 80 0.61 -2.51 -4.02
N VAL A 81 1.87 -2.96 -4.12
CA VAL A 81 2.23 -4.13 -4.91
C VAL A 81 1.51 -5.37 -4.38
N MET A 82 1.47 -5.56 -3.06
CA MET A 82 0.84 -6.73 -2.45
C MET A 82 -0.69 -6.73 -2.61
N GLN A 83 -1.36 -5.57 -2.57
CA GLN A 83 -2.79 -5.48 -2.87
C GLN A 83 -3.09 -5.81 -4.34
N TRP A 84 -2.24 -5.35 -5.26
CA TRP A 84 -2.36 -5.70 -6.67
C TRP A 84 -2.23 -7.21 -6.89
N GLU A 85 -1.23 -7.83 -6.26
CA GLU A 85 -1.03 -9.29 -6.34
C GLU A 85 -2.20 -10.08 -5.79
N LYS A 86 -2.81 -9.66 -4.68
CA LYS A 86 -4.03 -10.29 -4.14
C LYS A 86 -5.19 -10.25 -5.11
N ASN A 87 -5.42 -9.10 -5.76
CA ASN A 87 -6.51 -8.97 -6.74
C ASN A 87 -6.23 -9.81 -8.00
N GLU A 88 -4.98 -9.90 -8.44
CA GLU A 88 -4.58 -10.74 -9.57
C GLU A 88 -4.72 -12.24 -9.26
N GLN A 89 -4.38 -12.66 -8.04
CA GLN A 89 -4.63 -14.03 -7.57
C GLN A 89 -6.13 -14.33 -7.54
N ARG A 90 -6.95 -13.42 -6.99
CA ARG A 90 -8.42 -13.58 -6.96
C ARG A 90 -9.00 -13.71 -8.37
N TYR A 91 -8.54 -12.88 -9.31
CA TYR A 91 -8.92 -12.97 -10.72
C TYR A 91 -8.58 -14.34 -11.32
N THR A 92 -7.36 -14.84 -11.10
CA THR A 92 -6.90 -16.14 -11.60
C THR A 92 -7.73 -17.29 -11.04
N ILE A 93 -8.04 -17.27 -9.74
CA ILE A 93 -8.89 -18.28 -9.09
C ILE A 93 -10.31 -18.27 -9.68
N LEU A 94 -10.88 -17.08 -9.90
CA LEU A 94 -12.22 -16.95 -10.50
C LEU A 94 -12.25 -17.42 -11.95
N GLN A 95 -11.19 -17.16 -12.73
CA GLN A 95 -11.06 -17.70 -14.08
C GLN A 95 -10.96 -19.24 -14.10
N LEU A 96 -10.18 -19.82 -13.19
CA LEU A 96 -10.08 -21.28 -13.06
C LEU A 96 -11.42 -21.90 -12.67
N LYS A 97 -12.14 -21.29 -11.71
CA LYS A 97 -13.51 -21.68 -11.33
C LYS A 97 -14.47 -21.59 -12.51
N LYS A 98 -14.35 -20.56 -13.36
CA LYS A 98 -15.11 -20.43 -14.62
C LYS A 98 -14.85 -21.62 -15.55
N ARG A 99 -13.58 -21.95 -15.77
CA ARG A 99 -13.17 -23.05 -16.67
C ARG A 99 -13.61 -24.42 -16.15
N MET A 100 -13.45 -24.67 -14.85
CA MET A 100 -13.84 -25.94 -14.23
C MET A 100 -15.37 -26.12 -14.21
N GLY A 101 -16.14 -25.06 -13.97
CA GLY A 101 -17.60 -25.12 -14.02
C GLY A 101 -18.20 -25.12 -15.43
N VAL A 102 -17.38 -24.96 -16.47
CA VAL A 102 -17.76 -25.13 -17.89
C VAL A 102 -17.34 -26.51 -18.42
N ALA A 103 -16.47 -27.23 -17.69
CA ALA A 103 -16.00 -28.57 -18.02
C ALA A 103 -16.84 -29.70 -17.37
N SER A 104 -17.95 -29.35 -16.71
CA SER A 104 -18.93 -30.25 -16.10
C SER A 104 -20.30 -30.04 -16.73
#